data_AF-A0A0G1P348-F1
#
_entry.id   AF-A0A0G1P348-F1
#
_cell.length_a   1.000
_cell.length_b   1.000
_cell.length_c   1.000
_cell.angle_alpha   90.00
_cell.angle_beta   90.00
_cell.angle_gamma   90.00
#
_symmetry.space_group_name_H-M   'P 1'
#
loop_
_entity.id
_entity.type
_entity.pdbx_description
1 polymer ?
#
loop_
_entity_poly.entity_id
_entity_poly.type
_entity_poly.pdbx_seq_one_letter_code
_entity_poly.pdbx_strand_id
1 'polypeptide(L)'
;MLNVEDIIDKVKEYSPQAEIGPIREAYEFAAMAHSGVKRLSGEDYIQHSLATAYNLAKMHMDVPSIVAGLLHDVPEDTNYSLDGVRKRFGKEIVNLVEGVTKLGTLKYRGMERYAENLRKMFLAMSDDIRVIIIKFADRIHNLETLEYLRPDKRKRIALETMEIYAPIANRLGMGEMKGALEDLSFAYVYPKEYVWIKSVAESKLKEEKKIIDKIKKIIQKELQENDIKYISIHGRVKHLTSLYKKIIARDRDINKIYDLIALRVIVNSVADCYTVLGLIHKKWKPLKGRIKDYIAQPKPNGYQSLHTTVFAERGKIIEFQIRTKEMHDLAEFGVAAHWHYKDAQGKTITRKTADWINKLLEIQKKFQDNKKYLSELKFEIFQNRIFVFTPKGDVIDLPEYSTPIDFAYHIHTDIGNKCSGVLINEEIATLDTPLKSGDVVEILTDKNRRKPNQDWLSFVKTNAAKEKIKQELKKEEEASRLNLLNRKKH
;
A
#
# COMPACT_ATOMS: atom_id res chain seq x y z
N MET A 1 2.49 -18.61 23.83
CA MET A 1 1.46 -17.64 24.26
C MET A 1 2.16 -16.32 24.51
N LEU A 2 1.61 -15.23 23.99
CA LEU A 2 2.13 -13.90 24.22
C LEU A 2 1.81 -13.47 25.65
N ASN A 3 2.71 -12.70 26.25
CA ASN A 3 2.52 -12.05 27.52
C ASN A 3 2.57 -10.52 27.35
N VAL A 4 2.16 -9.78 28.37
CA VAL A 4 2.18 -8.30 28.31
C VAL A 4 3.61 -7.75 28.29
N GLU A 5 4.58 -8.46 28.89
CA GLU A 5 5.99 -8.05 28.88
C GLU A 5 6.57 -8.06 27.46
N ASP A 6 6.18 -9.01 26.59
CA ASP A 6 6.62 -9.08 25.20
C ASP A 6 6.27 -7.79 24.45
N ILE A 7 5.10 -7.20 24.76
CA ILE A 7 4.66 -5.91 24.20
C ILE A 7 5.48 -4.78 24.79
N ILE A 8 5.67 -4.76 26.11
CA ILE A 8 6.39 -3.72 26.84
C ILE A 8 7.86 -3.65 26.40
N ASP A 9 8.52 -4.80 26.32
CA ASP A 9 9.91 -4.92 25.89
C ASP A 9 10.04 -4.43 24.46
N LYS A 10 9.09 -4.80 23.59
CA LYS A 10 9.07 -4.31 22.21
C LYS A 10 8.88 -2.79 22.13
N VAL A 11 8.03 -2.21 22.97
CA VAL A 11 7.84 -0.76 23.05
C VAL A 11 9.12 -0.07 23.49
N LYS A 12 9.79 -0.60 24.51
CA LYS A 12 11.03 -0.04 25.04
C LYS A 12 12.19 -0.09 24.04
N GLU A 13 12.20 -1.04 23.10
CA GLU A 13 13.23 -1.10 22.05
C GLU A 13 13.26 0.17 21.17
N TYR A 14 12.09 0.73 20.83
CA TYR A 14 12.01 1.93 19.98
C TYR A 14 11.64 3.20 20.75
N SER A 15 11.06 3.09 21.94
CA SER A 15 10.73 4.22 22.80
C SER A 15 11.07 3.92 24.27
N PRO A 16 12.35 4.03 24.66
CA PRO A 16 12.80 3.72 26.02
C PRO A 16 12.13 4.53 27.13
N GLN A 17 11.64 5.74 26.80
CA GLN A 17 10.99 6.66 27.73
C GLN A 17 9.46 6.57 27.72
N ALA A 18 8.88 5.59 27.00
CA ALA A 18 7.43 5.43 26.92
C ALA A 18 6.83 5.13 28.30
N GLU A 19 5.69 5.75 28.61
CA GLU A 19 4.90 5.41 29.78
C GLU A 19 4.22 4.05 29.61
N ILE A 20 4.70 3.05 30.35
CA ILE A 20 4.22 1.67 30.25
C ILE A 20 2.99 1.39 31.13
N GLY A 21 2.74 2.22 32.15
CA GLY A 21 1.61 2.07 33.09
C GLY A 21 0.26 1.84 32.38
N PRO A 22 -0.11 2.68 31.39
CA PRO A 22 -1.35 2.51 30.64
C PRO A 22 -1.48 1.16 29.92
N ILE A 23 -0.37 0.57 29.44
CA ILE A 23 -0.37 -0.73 28.75
C ILE A 23 -0.73 -1.85 29.74
N ARG A 24 -0.14 -1.82 30.95
CA ARG A 24 -0.44 -2.81 32.00
C ARG A 24 -1.89 -2.71 32.46
N GLU A 25 -2.36 -1.51 32.75
CA GLU A 25 -3.74 -1.29 33.17
C GLU A 25 -4.74 -1.74 32.10
N ALA A 26 -4.46 -1.47 30.82
CA ALA A 26 -5.29 -1.91 29.71
C ALA A 26 -5.31 -3.44 29.57
N TYR A 27 -4.17 -4.09 29.75
CA TYR A 27 -4.08 -5.56 29.75
C TYR A 27 -4.91 -6.17 30.88
N GLU A 28 -4.77 -5.68 32.11
CA GLU A 28 -5.54 -6.17 33.27
C GLU A 28 -7.04 -5.99 33.06
N PHE A 29 -7.44 -4.82 32.55
CA PHE A 29 -8.84 -4.53 32.25
C PHE A 29 -9.38 -5.44 31.15
N ALA A 30 -8.65 -5.65 30.05
CA ALA A 30 -9.05 -6.55 28.97
C ALA A 30 -9.11 -8.02 29.43
N ALA A 31 -8.12 -8.46 30.24
CA ALA A 31 -8.07 -9.81 30.78
C ALA A 31 -9.25 -10.09 31.73
N MET A 32 -9.60 -9.11 32.56
CA MET A 32 -10.79 -9.18 33.39
C MET A 32 -12.08 -9.19 32.55
N ALA A 33 -12.17 -8.32 31.54
CA ALA A 33 -13.36 -8.17 30.72
C ALA A 33 -13.68 -9.43 29.90
N HIS A 34 -12.65 -10.11 29.38
CA HIS A 34 -12.81 -11.35 28.62
C HIS A 34 -12.58 -12.62 29.46
N SER A 35 -12.62 -12.52 30.79
CA SER A 35 -12.41 -13.67 31.66
C SER A 35 -13.44 -14.77 31.41
N GLY A 36 -12.96 -16.01 31.22
CA GLY A 36 -13.80 -17.16 30.89
C GLY A 36 -14.28 -17.23 29.43
N VAL A 37 -13.94 -16.24 28.59
CA VAL A 37 -14.26 -16.25 27.15
C VAL A 37 -13.13 -16.88 26.36
N LYS A 38 -13.46 -17.89 25.55
CA LYS A 38 -12.51 -18.59 24.68
C LYS A 38 -12.81 -18.34 23.21
N ARG A 39 -11.77 -18.28 22.38
CA ARG A 39 -11.91 -18.26 20.92
C ARG A 39 -12.24 -19.67 20.40
N LEU A 40 -12.59 -19.72 19.12
CA LEU A 40 -12.81 -20.99 18.41
C LEU A 40 -11.55 -21.88 18.33
N SER A 41 -10.36 -21.30 18.52
CA SER A 41 -9.09 -22.04 18.66
C SER A 41 -8.99 -22.81 19.98
N GLY A 42 -9.81 -22.46 20.99
CA GLY A 42 -9.71 -22.97 22.36
C GLY A 42 -8.83 -22.13 23.29
N GLU A 43 -8.13 -21.12 22.75
CA GLU A 43 -7.32 -20.17 23.52
C GLU A 43 -8.19 -19.09 24.18
N ASP A 44 -7.68 -18.52 25.28
CA ASP A 44 -8.35 -17.42 25.97
C ASP A 44 -8.38 -16.18 25.08
N TYR A 45 -9.51 -15.47 25.07
CA TYR A 45 -9.73 -14.34 24.16
C TYR A 45 -8.65 -13.26 24.27
N ILE A 46 -8.11 -13.04 25.48
CA ILE A 46 -7.04 -12.08 25.75
C ILE A 46 -5.80 -12.29 24.85
N GLN A 47 -5.53 -13.51 24.39
CA GLN A 47 -4.41 -13.77 23.47
C GLN A 47 -4.59 -13.03 22.14
N HIS A 48 -5.83 -12.83 21.67
CA HIS A 48 -6.09 -12.01 20.48
C HIS A 48 -5.78 -10.54 20.69
N SER A 49 -6.21 -9.98 21.82
CA SER A 49 -5.92 -8.59 22.17
C SER A 49 -4.41 -8.37 22.32
N LEU A 50 -3.71 -9.30 22.99
CA LEU A 50 -2.25 -9.28 23.13
C LEU A 50 -1.54 -9.37 21.76
N ALA A 51 -1.96 -10.28 20.88
CA ALA A 51 -1.38 -10.40 19.55
C ALA A 51 -1.61 -9.15 18.69
N THR A 52 -2.80 -8.54 18.78
CA THR A 52 -3.12 -7.28 18.11
C THR A 52 -2.22 -6.14 18.59
N ALA A 53 -2.09 -5.99 19.91
CA ALA A 53 -1.21 -5.00 20.53
C ALA A 53 0.27 -5.23 20.23
N TYR A 54 0.71 -6.49 20.20
CA TYR A 54 2.08 -6.86 19.83
C TYR A 54 2.37 -6.54 18.36
N ASN A 55 1.42 -6.81 17.46
CA ASN A 55 1.53 -6.41 16.06
C ASN A 55 1.64 -4.88 15.91
N LEU A 56 0.89 -4.10 16.70
CA LEU A 56 1.03 -2.64 16.74
C LEU A 56 2.40 -2.20 17.27
N ALA A 57 2.92 -2.86 18.31
CA ALA A 57 4.26 -2.60 18.83
C ALA A 57 5.36 -2.91 17.79
N LYS A 58 5.22 -3.99 17.00
CA LYS A 58 6.12 -4.29 15.87
C LYS A 58 6.09 -3.22 14.77
N MET A 59 5.01 -2.44 14.70
CA MET A 59 4.86 -1.32 13.77
C MET A 59 5.31 0.01 14.38
N HIS A 60 5.88 -0.01 15.58
CA HIS A 60 6.38 1.15 16.33
C HIS A 60 5.28 2.20 16.57
N MET A 61 4.06 1.74 16.84
CA MET A 61 2.93 2.60 17.14
C MET A 61 3.05 3.23 18.55
N ASP A 62 2.39 4.37 18.74
CA ASP A 62 2.32 5.06 20.01
C ASP A 62 1.55 4.27 21.08
N VAL A 63 1.83 4.54 22.36
CA VAL A 63 1.19 3.89 23.51
C VAL A 63 -0.35 3.93 23.44
N PRO A 64 -1.01 5.06 23.07
CA PRO A 64 -2.46 5.09 22.91
C PRO A 64 -2.99 4.08 21.90
N SER A 65 -2.31 3.88 20.76
CA SER A 65 -2.70 2.89 19.76
C SER A 65 -2.57 1.47 20.30
N ILE A 66 -1.50 1.17 21.04
CA ILE A 66 -1.26 -0.15 21.65
C ILE A 66 -2.33 -0.46 22.69
N VAL A 67 -2.65 0.52 23.55
CA VAL A 67 -3.75 0.41 24.52
C VAL A 67 -5.08 0.20 23.82
N ALA A 68 -5.39 0.99 22.78
CA ALA A 68 -6.59 0.79 21.98
C ALA A 68 -6.64 -0.60 21.34
N GLY A 69 -5.51 -1.15 20.90
CA GLY A 69 -5.39 -2.53 20.40
C GLY A 69 -5.68 -3.60 21.46
N LEU A 70 -5.28 -3.39 22.73
CA LEU A 70 -5.66 -4.28 23.82
C LEU A 70 -7.17 -4.25 24.12
N LEU A 71 -7.79 -3.07 23.93
CA LEU A 71 -9.18 -2.79 24.31
C LEU A 71 -10.19 -2.92 23.16
N HIS A 72 -9.74 -3.18 21.93
CA HIS A 72 -10.55 -2.95 20.72
C HIS A 72 -11.88 -3.73 20.67
N ASP A 73 -11.90 -4.95 21.22
CA ASP A 73 -13.08 -5.82 21.25
C ASP A 73 -13.84 -5.79 22.59
N VAL A 74 -13.30 -5.10 23.60
CA VAL A 74 -13.93 -5.05 24.93
C VAL A 74 -15.36 -4.51 24.87
N PRO A 75 -15.67 -3.41 24.15
CA PRO A 75 -17.03 -2.89 24.09
C PRO A 75 -17.99 -3.72 23.23
N GLU A 76 -17.50 -4.60 22.35
CA GLU A 76 -18.34 -5.44 21.50
C GLU A 76 -18.69 -6.77 22.18
N ASP A 77 -17.73 -7.39 22.87
CA ASP A 77 -17.87 -8.76 23.35
C ASP A 77 -18.15 -8.87 24.86
N THR A 78 -18.20 -7.75 25.56
CA THR A 78 -18.35 -7.73 27.04
C THR A 78 -19.43 -6.75 27.49
N ASN A 79 -19.79 -6.82 28.77
CA ASN A 79 -20.76 -5.89 29.38
C ASN A 79 -20.18 -4.49 29.66
N TYR A 80 -18.91 -4.24 29.34
CA TYR A 80 -18.27 -2.95 29.59
C TYR A 80 -18.57 -1.96 28.46
N SER A 81 -19.09 -0.78 28.82
CA SER A 81 -19.40 0.27 27.84
C SER A 81 -18.19 1.15 27.51
N LEU A 82 -18.27 1.86 26.38
CA LEU A 82 -17.29 2.89 25.99
C LEU A 82 -17.09 3.97 27.08
N ASP A 83 -18.11 4.24 27.90
CA ASP A 83 -17.98 5.19 29.02
C ASP A 83 -17.04 4.69 30.12
N GLY A 84 -16.99 3.37 30.34
CA GLY A 84 -16.03 2.74 31.24
C GLY A 84 -14.59 2.91 30.76
N VAL A 85 -14.37 2.74 29.46
CA VAL A 85 -13.07 2.97 28.80
C VAL A 85 -12.67 4.45 28.90
N ARG A 86 -13.60 5.37 28.60
CA ARG A 86 -13.37 6.82 28.66
C ARG A 86 -12.92 7.30 30.04
N LYS A 87 -13.54 6.79 31.11
CA LYS A 87 -13.21 7.18 32.49
C LYS A 87 -11.81 6.74 32.93
N ARG A 88 -11.33 5.60 32.44
CA ARG A 88 -10.03 5.02 32.81
C ARG A 88 -8.88 5.53 31.94
N PHE A 89 -9.09 5.51 30.62
CA PHE A 89 -8.02 5.73 29.64
C PHE A 89 -8.14 7.08 28.89
N GLY A 90 -9.16 7.87 29.18
CA GLY A 90 -9.35 9.19 28.60
C GLY A 90 -10.00 9.20 27.22
N LYS A 91 -10.13 10.41 26.67
CA LYS A 91 -10.89 10.69 25.44
C LYS A 91 -10.22 10.16 24.18
N GLU A 92 -8.89 10.17 24.13
CA GLU A 92 -8.15 9.75 22.95
C GLU A 92 -8.32 8.24 22.69
N ILE A 93 -8.04 7.41 23.69
CA ILE A 93 -8.12 5.95 23.58
C ILE A 93 -9.55 5.50 23.29
N VAL A 94 -10.56 6.08 23.94
CA VAL A 94 -11.96 5.69 23.66
C VAL A 94 -12.37 6.03 22.23
N ASN A 95 -11.91 7.14 21.65
CA ASN A 95 -12.20 7.47 20.26
C ASN A 95 -11.59 6.45 19.30
N LEU A 96 -10.37 5.98 19.58
CA LEU A 96 -9.71 4.93 18.80
C LEU A 96 -10.49 3.61 18.87
N VAL A 97 -10.84 3.17 20.08
CA VAL A 97 -11.60 1.94 20.31
C VAL A 97 -12.97 2.03 19.61
N GLU A 98 -13.70 3.13 19.81
CA GLU A 98 -15.00 3.37 19.15
C GLU A 98 -14.87 3.34 17.62
N GLY A 99 -13.80 3.93 17.08
CA GLY A 99 -13.49 3.89 15.66
C GLY A 99 -13.35 2.46 15.13
N VAL A 100 -12.61 1.61 15.84
CA VAL A 100 -12.37 0.21 15.45
C VAL A 100 -13.67 -0.60 15.52
N THR A 101 -14.45 -0.44 16.59
CA THR A 101 -15.77 -1.07 16.77
C THR A 101 -16.73 -0.73 15.62
N LYS A 102 -16.77 0.54 15.20
CA LYS A 102 -17.62 0.97 14.07
C LYS A 102 -17.28 0.26 12.76
N LEU A 103 -16.04 -0.17 12.56
CA LEU A 103 -15.60 -0.94 11.38
C LEU A 103 -16.05 -2.41 11.43
N GLY A 104 -16.28 -2.99 12.62
CA GLY A 104 -16.67 -4.39 12.79
C GLY A 104 -18.14 -4.69 12.41
N THR A 105 -19.03 -3.73 12.65
CA THR A 105 -20.48 -3.93 12.51
C THR A 105 -20.97 -3.87 11.04
N LEU A 106 -21.48 -4.97 10.47
CA LEU A 106 -22.01 -4.97 9.10
C LEU A 106 -23.38 -5.63 8.99
N LYS A 107 -24.35 -4.87 8.48
CA LYS A 107 -25.75 -5.32 8.28
C LYS A 107 -26.03 -5.82 6.85
N TYR A 108 -25.14 -5.57 5.89
CA TYR A 108 -25.39 -5.80 4.46
C TYR A 108 -24.75 -7.11 3.92
N ARG A 109 -25.18 -7.55 2.72
CA ARG A 109 -24.66 -8.72 2.01
C ARG A 109 -24.09 -8.32 0.63
N GLY A 110 -23.17 -9.12 0.09
CA GLY A 110 -22.63 -8.95 -1.27
C GLY A 110 -21.89 -7.63 -1.50
N MET A 111 -22.10 -6.99 -2.66
CA MET A 111 -21.45 -5.73 -3.06
C MET A 111 -21.82 -4.54 -2.16
N GLU A 112 -23.02 -4.51 -1.59
CA GLU A 112 -23.43 -3.45 -0.67
C GLU A 112 -22.65 -3.50 0.65
N ARG A 113 -22.31 -4.70 1.12
CA ARG A 113 -21.42 -4.87 2.27
C ARG A 113 -20.03 -4.32 1.98
N TYR A 114 -19.50 -4.60 0.79
CA TYR A 114 -18.19 -4.13 0.35
C TYR A 114 -18.15 -2.59 0.30
N ALA A 115 -19.19 -1.97 -0.27
CA ALA A 115 -19.38 -0.53 -0.29
C ALA A 115 -19.35 0.11 1.11
N GLU A 116 -20.18 -0.43 1.99
CA GLU A 116 -20.34 0.09 3.34
C GLU A 116 -19.07 -0.09 4.16
N ASN A 117 -18.38 -1.22 3.99
CA ASN A 117 -17.06 -1.46 4.55
C ASN A 117 -16.08 -0.37 4.17
N LEU A 118 -15.94 -0.10 2.87
CA LEU A 118 -15.03 0.93 2.38
C LEU A 118 -15.40 2.31 2.92
N ARG A 119 -16.70 2.65 2.90
CA ARG A 119 -17.19 3.92 3.45
C ARG A 119 -16.80 4.09 4.91
N LYS A 120 -17.06 3.07 5.73
CA LYS A 120 -16.71 3.07 7.16
C LYS A 120 -15.21 3.18 7.36
N MET A 121 -14.41 2.45 6.59
CA MET A 121 -12.94 2.52 6.64
C MET A 121 -12.47 3.94 6.33
N PHE A 122 -12.97 4.59 5.28
CA PHE A 122 -12.54 5.95 4.92
C PHE A 122 -12.96 7.00 5.95
N LEU A 123 -14.16 6.90 6.51
CA LEU A 123 -14.60 7.79 7.59
C LEU A 123 -13.73 7.63 8.84
N ALA A 124 -13.42 6.40 9.24
CA ALA A 124 -12.54 6.15 10.36
C ALA A 124 -11.13 6.72 10.10
N MET A 125 -10.62 6.57 8.88
CA MET A 125 -9.31 7.09 8.47
C MET A 125 -9.24 8.61 8.42
N SER A 126 -10.33 9.30 8.07
CA SER A 126 -10.36 10.76 8.02
C SER A 126 -10.32 11.39 9.40
N ASP A 127 -10.93 10.72 10.38
CA ASP A 127 -10.94 11.18 11.77
C ASP A 127 -9.61 10.87 12.45
N ASP A 128 -9.16 9.61 12.38
CA ASP A 128 -7.86 9.19 12.91
C ASP A 128 -7.32 7.94 12.19
N ILE A 129 -6.18 8.10 11.50
CA ILE A 129 -5.52 7.02 10.76
C ILE A 129 -5.08 5.86 11.66
N ARG A 130 -4.90 6.07 12.97
CA ARG A 130 -4.53 4.99 13.91
C ARG A 130 -5.62 3.91 13.97
N VAL A 131 -6.88 4.28 13.77
CA VAL A 131 -8.01 3.32 13.75
C VAL A 131 -7.83 2.27 12.66
N ILE A 132 -7.42 2.67 11.44
CA ILE A 132 -7.21 1.69 10.37
C ILE A 132 -5.98 0.81 10.62
N ILE A 133 -4.94 1.36 11.24
CA ILE A 133 -3.73 0.60 11.58
C ILE A 133 -4.04 -0.45 12.64
N ILE A 134 -4.82 -0.11 13.67
CA ILE A 134 -5.34 -1.06 14.66
C ILE A 134 -6.15 -2.15 13.95
N LYS A 135 -7.01 -1.78 12.99
CA LYS A 135 -7.80 -2.76 12.24
C LYS A 135 -6.93 -3.69 11.38
N PHE A 136 -5.82 -3.21 10.84
CA PHE A 136 -4.87 -4.08 10.13
C PHE A 136 -4.19 -5.07 11.06
N ALA A 137 -3.76 -4.63 12.25
CA ALA A 137 -3.15 -5.51 13.24
C ALA A 137 -4.13 -6.61 13.72
N ASP A 138 -5.38 -6.23 13.98
CA ASP A 138 -6.48 -7.16 14.26
C ASP A 138 -6.65 -8.14 13.08
N ARG A 139 -6.73 -7.61 11.85
CA ARG A 139 -6.94 -8.43 10.65
C ARG A 139 -5.80 -9.43 10.40
N ILE A 140 -4.55 -9.07 10.69
CA ILE A 140 -3.42 -10.02 10.62
C ILE A 140 -3.67 -11.19 11.57
N HIS A 141 -3.95 -10.93 12.84
CA HIS A 141 -4.14 -12.00 13.82
C HIS A 141 -5.37 -12.88 13.48
N ASN A 142 -6.43 -12.27 12.97
CA ASN A 142 -7.58 -12.99 12.46
C ASN A 142 -7.25 -13.91 11.27
N LEU A 143 -6.30 -13.54 10.41
CA LEU A 143 -5.82 -14.39 9.33
C LEU A 143 -4.88 -15.51 9.81
N GLU A 144 -4.07 -15.25 10.84
CA GLU A 144 -3.19 -16.24 11.47
C GLU A 144 -4.02 -17.36 12.12
N THR A 145 -5.13 -17.02 12.74
CA THR A 145 -6.07 -17.97 13.40
C THR A 145 -7.24 -18.39 12.50
N LEU A 146 -7.19 -18.13 11.19
CA LEU A 146 -8.34 -18.31 10.30
C LEU A 146 -8.74 -19.79 10.12
N GLU A 147 -7.81 -20.72 10.36
CA GLU A 147 -8.02 -22.15 10.20
C GLU A 147 -9.06 -22.77 11.15
N TYR A 148 -9.49 -22.07 12.20
CA TYR A 148 -10.54 -22.55 13.11
C TYR A 148 -11.96 -22.19 12.62
N LEU A 149 -12.09 -21.32 11.62
CA LEU A 149 -13.39 -20.94 11.07
C LEU A 149 -13.94 -21.96 10.06
N ARG A 150 -15.21 -21.85 9.69
CA ARG A 150 -15.78 -22.65 8.59
C ARG A 150 -15.17 -22.24 7.22
N PRO A 151 -14.99 -23.17 6.27
CA PRO A 151 -14.34 -22.89 4.97
C PRO A 151 -14.92 -21.69 4.20
N ASP A 152 -16.25 -21.51 4.24
CA ASP A 152 -16.94 -20.39 3.61
C ASP A 152 -16.51 -19.04 4.23
N LYS A 153 -16.39 -18.98 5.56
CA LYS A 153 -15.91 -17.79 6.27
C LYS A 153 -14.43 -17.54 6.01
N ARG A 154 -13.59 -18.58 5.96
CA ARG A 154 -12.13 -18.44 5.67
C ARG A 154 -11.91 -17.77 4.33
N LYS A 155 -12.50 -18.34 3.27
CA LYS A 155 -12.33 -17.81 1.90
C LYS A 155 -12.86 -16.38 1.79
N ARG A 156 -14.01 -16.09 2.41
CA ARG A 156 -14.59 -14.73 2.41
C ARG A 156 -13.69 -13.72 3.09
N ILE A 157 -13.17 -14.02 4.29
CA ILE A 157 -12.29 -13.11 5.05
C ILE A 157 -10.98 -12.89 4.30
N ALA A 158 -10.36 -13.96 3.79
CA ALA A 158 -9.11 -13.86 3.03
C ALA A 158 -9.28 -13.06 1.73
N LEU A 159 -10.39 -13.26 1.00
CA LEU A 159 -10.69 -12.49 -0.20
C LEU A 159 -10.93 -11.02 0.12
N GLU A 160 -11.69 -10.73 1.17
CA GLU A 160 -11.92 -9.36 1.66
C GLU A 160 -10.60 -8.68 2.01
N THR A 161 -9.71 -9.37 2.73
CA THR A 161 -8.37 -8.85 3.06
C THR A 161 -7.56 -8.54 1.80
N MET A 162 -7.49 -9.47 0.85
CA MET A 162 -6.71 -9.31 -0.36
C MET A 162 -7.25 -8.21 -1.29
N GLU A 163 -8.58 -8.05 -1.37
CA GLU A 163 -9.22 -7.05 -2.24
C GLU A 163 -9.40 -5.67 -1.60
N ILE A 164 -9.40 -5.56 -0.27
CA ILE A 164 -9.66 -4.29 0.44
C ILE A 164 -8.44 -3.88 1.28
N TYR A 165 -8.11 -4.67 2.29
CA TYR A 165 -7.17 -4.26 3.34
C TYR A 165 -5.74 -4.12 2.80
N ALA A 166 -5.27 -5.09 2.02
CA ALA A 166 -3.93 -5.05 1.44
C ALA A 166 -3.71 -3.85 0.50
N PRO A 167 -4.62 -3.54 -0.45
CA PRO A 167 -4.51 -2.33 -1.27
C PRO A 167 -4.51 -1.03 -0.47
N ILE A 168 -5.32 -0.91 0.59
CA ILE A 168 -5.33 0.27 1.46
C ILE A 168 -3.99 0.39 2.19
N ALA A 169 -3.46 -0.70 2.74
CA ALA A 169 -2.12 -0.71 3.34
C ALA A 169 -1.03 -0.25 2.34
N ASN A 170 -1.11 -0.70 1.07
CA ASN A 170 -0.20 -0.26 0.01
C ASN A 170 -0.31 1.25 -0.27
N ARG A 171 -1.53 1.81 -0.27
CA ARG A 171 -1.78 3.25 -0.45
C ARG A 171 -1.21 4.08 0.69
N LEU A 172 -1.27 3.56 1.90
CA LEU A 172 -0.67 4.14 3.10
C LEU A 172 0.85 3.96 3.18
N GLY A 173 1.49 3.41 2.13
CA GLY A 173 2.93 3.16 2.10
C GLY A 173 3.38 2.02 3.02
N MET A 174 2.45 1.26 3.60
CA MET A 174 2.71 0.19 4.56
C MET A 174 3.04 -1.11 3.82
N GLY A 175 4.24 -1.16 3.23
CA GLY A 175 4.66 -2.24 2.34
C GLY A 175 4.68 -3.61 3.00
N GLU A 176 5.11 -3.69 4.26
CA GLU A 176 5.20 -4.96 4.98
C GLU A 176 3.82 -5.46 5.42
N MET A 177 2.98 -4.55 5.90
CA MET A 177 1.59 -4.84 6.25
C MET A 177 0.82 -5.38 5.04
N LYS A 178 0.97 -4.75 3.87
CA LYS A 178 0.41 -5.25 2.62
C LYS A 178 0.89 -6.69 2.34
N GLY A 179 2.21 -6.93 2.41
CA GLY A 179 2.80 -8.24 2.12
C GLY A 179 2.28 -9.33 3.06
N ALA A 180 2.20 -9.05 4.36
CA ALA A 180 1.65 -9.96 5.36
C ALA A 180 0.17 -10.28 5.10
N LEU A 181 -0.66 -9.26 4.89
CA LEU A 181 -2.09 -9.42 4.57
C LEU A 181 -2.31 -10.23 3.28
N GLU A 182 -1.52 -9.96 2.22
CA GLU A 182 -1.59 -10.70 0.96
C GLU A 182 -1.18 -12.17 1.15
N ASP A 183 -0.04 -12.45 1.78
CA ASP A 183 0.50 -13.80 1.91
C ASP A 183 -0.33 -14.68 2.85
N LEU A 184 -0.80 -14.15 3.98
CA LEU A 184 -1.71 -14.88 4.88
C LEU A 184 -3.04 -15.20 4.18
N SER A 185 -3.54 -14.27 3.37
CA SER A 185 -4.77 -14.49 2.60
C SER A 185 -4.57 -15.50 1.46
N PHE A 186 -3.39 -15.53 0.85
CA PHE A 186 -3.09 -16.34 -0.32
C PHE A 186 -3.31 -17.83 -0.09
N ALA A 187 -2.93 -18.32 1.09
CA ALA A 187 -3.12 -19.71 1.49
C ALA A 187 -4.59 -20.16 1.46
N TYR A 188 -5.53 -19.23 1.69
CA TYR A 188 -6.97 -19.53 1.73
C TYR A 188 -7.70 -19.19 0.43
N VAL A 189 -7.23 -18.20 -0.33
CA VAL A 189 -7.85 -17.82 -1.61
C VAL A 189 -7.42 -18.78 -2.73
N TYR A 190 -6.14 -19.14 -2.77
CA TYR A 190 -5.53 -19.97 -3.82
C TYR A 190 -4.62 -21.05 -3.21
N PRO A 191 -5.18 -22.07 -2.52
CA PRO A 191 -4.41 -23.02 -1.74
C PRO A 191 -3.44 -23.88 -2.58
N LYS A 192 -3.84 -24.27 -3.79
CA LYS A 192 -2.99 -25.11 -4.67
C LYS A 192 -1.78 -24.32 -5.14
N GLU A 193 -2.02 -23.08 -5.57
CA GLU A 193 -0.99 -22.15 -6.03
C GLU A 193 -0.05 -21.75 -4.90
N TYR A 194 -0.57 -21.55 -3.68
CA TYR A 194 0.22 -21.27 -2.49
C TYR A 194 1.22 -22.41 -2.20
N VAL A 195 0.76 -23.66 -2.15
CA VAL A 195 1.62 -24.83 -1.89
C VAL A 195 2.70 -24.96 -2.97
N TRP A 196 2.32 -24.80 -4.24
CA TRP A 196 3.26 -24.84 -5.35
C TRP A 196 4.32 -23.73 -5.24
N ILE A 197 3.91 -22.47 -5.11
CA ILE A 197 4.84 -21.33 -5.04
C ILE A 197 5.74 -21.41 -3.82
N LYS A 198 5.22 -21.85 -2.67
CA LYS A 198 6.00 -22.04 -1.46
C LYS A 198 7.12 -23.06 -1.69
N SER A 199 6.81 -24.22 -2.27
CA SER A 199 7.80 -25.26 -2.57
C SER A 199 8.89 -24.75 -3.54
N VAL A 200 8.47 -24.08 -4.62
CA VAL A 200 9.40 -23.53 -5.61
C VAL A 200 10.29 -22.44 -5.00
N ALA A 201 9.72 -21.54 -4.19
CA ALA A 201 10.45 -20.49 -3.49
C ALA A 201 11.48 -21.08 -2.51
N GLU A 202 11.09 -22.03 -1.66
CA GLU A 202 11.97 -22.66 -0.67
C GLU A 202 13.17 -23.36 -1.32
N SER A 203 12.96 -24.07 -2.43
CA SER A 203 14.03 -24.70 -3.19
C SER A 203 15.03 -23.66 -3.73
N LYS A 204 14.52 -22.58 -4.33
CA LYS A 204 15.35 -21.51 -4.89
C LYS A 204 16.10 -20.71 -3.82
N LEU A 205 15.45 -20.44 -2.68
CA LEU A 205 16.09 -19.78 -1.53
C LEU A 205 17.28 -20.58 -1.01
N LYS A 206 17.17 -21.92 -0.93
CA LYS A 206 18.27 -22.80 -0.51
C LYS A 206 19.45 -22.75 -1.49
N GLU A 207 19.17 -22.71 -2.80
CA GLU A 207 20.19 -22.58 -3.84
C GLU A 207 20.96 -21.24 -3.72
N GLU A 208 20.23 -20.14 -3.55
CA GLU A 208 20.79 -18.78 -3.64
C GLU A 208 21.39 -18.27 -2.34
N LYS A 209 21.03 -18.85 -1.18
CA LYS A 209 21.50 -18.41 0.15
C LYS A 209 23.03 -18.28 0.24
N LYS A 210 23.77 -19.30 -0.21
CA LYS A 210 25.24 -19.31 -0.17
C LYS A 210 25.86 -18.18 -1.00
N ILE A 211 25.24 -17.86 -2.13
CA ILE A 211 25.71 -16.81 -3.05
C ILE A 211 25.46 -15.44 -2.43
N ILE A 212 24.27 -15.24 -1.85
CA ILE A 212 23.89 -13.99 -1.21
C ILE A 212 24.75 -13.70 0.01
N ASP A 213 25.04 -14.71 0.84
CA ASP A 213 25.94 -14.56 1.98
C ASP A 213 27.35 -14.17 1.55
N LYS A 214 27.84 -14.72 0.43
CA LYS A 214 29.13 -14.33 -0.16
C LYS A 214 29.12 -12.88 -0.62
N ILE A 215 28.07 -12.47 -1.34
CA ILE A 215 27.94 -11.11 -1.88
C ILE A 215 27.76 -10.08 -0.79
N LYS A 216 27.01 -10.42 0.27
CA LYS A 216 26.90 -9.60 1.48
C LYS A 216 28.27 -9.34 2.09
N LYS A 217 29.13 -10.36 2.23
CA LYS A 217 30.50 -10.19 2.74
C LYS A 217 31.36 -9.29 1.84
N ILE A 218 31.22 -9.43 0.52
CA ILE A 218 31.94 -8.58 -0.45
C ILE A 218 31.54 -7.11 -0.27
N ILE A 219 30.23 -6.82 -0.19
CA ILE A 219 29.75 -5.47 0.04
C ILE A 219 30.20 -4.93 1.40
N GLN A 220 30.11 -5.73 2.46
CA GLN A 220 30.57 -5.31 3.79
C GLN A 220 32.04 -4.87 3.77
N LYS A 221 32.90 -5.64 3.09
CA LYS A 221 34.32 -5.30 2.93
C LYS A 221 34.50 -4.00 2.14
N GLU A 222 33.80 -3.84 1.02
CA GLU A 222 33.90 -2.65 0.18
C GLU A 222 33.44 -1.39 0.93
N LEU A 223 32.37 -1.47 1.73
CA LEU A 223 31.90 -0.36 2.56
C LEU A 223 32.93 0.02 3.63
N GLN A 224 33.59 -0.96 4.25
CA GLN A 224 34.65 -0.72 5.24
C GLN A 224 35.88 -0.07 4.62
N GLU A 225 36.32 -0.53 3.45
CA GLU A 225 37.48 0.02 2.74
C GLU A 225 37.28 1.47 2.28
N ASN A 226 36.03 1.89 2.07
CA ASN A 226 35.67 3.25 1.66
C ASN A 226 35.13 4.11 2.82
N ASP A 227 35.28 3.65 4.08
CA ASP A 227 34.81 4.33 5.30
C ASP A 227 33.32 4.73 5.30
N ILE A 228 32.47 3.92 4.65
CA ILE A 228 31.03 4.15 4.59
C ILE A 228 30.35 3.43 5.75
N LYS A 229 29.81 4.22 6.68
CA LYS A 229 29.01 3.71 7.80
C LYS A 229 27.66 3.20 7.29
N TYR A 230 27.38 1.91 7.54
CA TYR A 230 26.09 1.29 7.23
C TYR A 230 25.41 0.76 8.49
N ILE A 231 24.08 0.73 8.48
CA ILE A 231 23.26 0.28 9.61
C ILE A 231 23.01 -1.22 9.50
N SER A 232 22.58 -1.68 8.32
CA SER A 232 22.38 -3.11 8.10
C SER A 232 22.45 -3.49 6.63
N ILE A 233 22.84 -4.73 6.38
CA ILE A 233 22.77 -5.38 5.07
C ILE A 233 22.06 -6.72 5.25
N HIS A 234 20.96 -6.94 4.56
CA HIS A 234 20.20 -8.17 4.66
C HIS A 234 19.54 -8.55 3.34
N GLY A 235 19.36 -9.85 3.12
CA GLY A 235 18.55 -10.35 2.02
C GLY A 235 17.07 -10.20 2.34
N ARG A 236 16.34 -9.50 1.47
CA ARG A 236 14.88 -9.41 1.50
C ARG A 236 14.32 -10.48 0.57
N VAL A 237 13.61 -11.44 1.13
CA VAL A 237 12.83 -12.40 0.35
C VAL A 237 11.54 -11.74 -0.09
N LYS A 238 11.13 -12.01 -1.33
CA LYS A 238 9.88 -11.54 -1.86
C LYS A 238 8.69 -12.31 -1.31
N HIS A 239 7.62 -11.59 -0.97
CA HIS A 239 6.32 -12.17 -0.59
C HIS A 239 5.79 -13.14 -1.66
N LEU A 240 5.15 -14.21 -1.21
CA LEU A 240 4.71 -15.34 -2.06
C LEU A 240 3.69 -14.89 -3.10
N THR A 241 2.77 -14.01 -2.73
CA THR A 241 1.78 -13.42 -3.66
C THR A 241 2.42 -12.61 -4.78
N SER A 242 3.40 -11.78 -4.44
CA SER A 242 4.16 -10.99 -5.41
C SER A 242 5.02 -11.86 -6.31
N LEU A 243 5.55 -12.96 -5.77
CA LEU A 243 6.27 -13.97 -6.56
C LEU A 243 5.33 -14.69 -7.52
N TYR A 244 4.18 -15.16 -7.04
CA TYR A 244 3.14 -15.80 -7.85
C TYR A 244 2.74 -14.94 -9.05
N LYS A 245 2.36 -13.67 -8.81
CA LYS A 245 1.98 -12.71 -9.87
C LYS A 245 3.08 -12.58 -10.94
N LYS A 246 4.37 -12.56 -10.55
CA LYS A 246 5.48 -12.48 -11.50
C LYS A 246 5.77 -13.78 -12.25
N ILE A 247 5.64 -14.93 -11.59
CA ILE A 247 5.84 -16.24 -12.22
C ILE A 247 4.79 -16.44 -13.31
N ILE A 248 3.53 -16.14 -13.01
CA ILE A 248 2.45 -16.23 -14.00
C ILE A 248 2.71 -15.28 -15.19
N ALA A 249 3.16 -14.06 -14.94
CA ALA A 249 3.48 -13.09 -16.01
C ALA A 249 4.73 -13.45 -16.85
N ARG A 250 5.51 -14.46 -16.45
CA ARG A 250 6.76 -14.90 -17.12
C ARG A 250 6.69 -16.37 -17.53
N ASP A 251 5.56 -16.80 -18.08
CA ASP A 251 5.32 -18.15 -18.60
C ASP A 251 5.55 -19.28 -17.57
N ARG A 252 5.31 -18.99 -16.29
CA ARG A 252 5.49 -19.93 -15.17
C ARG A 252 6.93 -20.40 -14.93
N ASP A 253 7.94 -19.70 -15.46
CA ASP A 253 9.34 -20.03 -15.26
C ASP A 253 9.98 -19.18 -14.14
N ILE A 254 10.33 -19.83 -13.02
CA ILE A 254 11.02 -19.16 -11.91
C ILE A 254 12.45 -18.72 -12.28
N ASN A 255 13.12 -19.38 -13.23
CA ASN A 255 14.50 -19.02 -13.60
C ASN A 255 14.55 -17.67 -14.32
N LYS A 256 13.43 -17.21 -14.88
CA LYS A 256 13.29 -15.86 -15.42
C LYS A 256 13.14 -14.82 -14.32
N ILE A 257 13.00 -15.17 -13.05
CA ILE A 257 12.83 -14.23 -11.92
C ILE A 257 14.15 -14.06 -11.18
N TYR A 258 14.81 -12.95 -11.49
CA TYR A 258 16.07 -12.58 -10.87
C TYR A 258 15.92 -11.85 -9.52
N ASP A 259 14.73 -11.34 -9.23
CA ASP A 259 14.44 -10.53 -8.03
C ASP A 259 13.70 -11.33 -6.94
N LEU A 260 13.98 -12.63 -6.84
CA LEU A 260 13.42 -13.45 -5.75
C LEU A 260 13.99 -12.99 -4.39
N ILE A 261 15.30 -12.75 -4.36
CA ILE A 261 15.99 -12.20 -3.20
C ILE A 261 16.69 -10.92 -3.61
N ALA A 262 16.29 -9.82 -2.99
CA ALA A 262 16.96 -8.53 -3.15
C ALA A 262 17.91 -8.29 -1.98
N LEU A 263 19.12 -7.79 -2.24
CA LEU A 263 20.02 -7.37 -1.18
C LEU A 263 19.73 -5.93 -0.79
N ARG A 264 19.27 -5.73 0.45
CA ARG A 264 18.98 -4.42 0.98
C ARG A 264 20.19 -3.89 1.75
N VAL A 265 20.60 -2.67 1.42
CA VAL A 265 21.68 -1.94 2.07
C VAL A 265 21.09 -0.68 2.70
N ILE A 266 21.19 -0.58 4.02
CA ILE A 266 20.68 0.56 4.79
C ILE A 266 21.86 1.39 5.28
N VAL A 267 21.89 2.65 4.86
CA VAL A 267 22.96 3.62 5.18
C VAL A 267 22.41 4.82 5.94
N ASN A 268 23.30 5.72 6.37
CA ASN A 268 22.93 6.87 7.18
C ASN A 268 22.43 8.04 6.34
N SER A 269 23.06 8.32 5.20
CA SER A 269 22.75 9.50 4.39
C SER A 269 22.33 9.18 2.96
N VAL A 270 21.70 10.15 2.30
CA VAL A 270 21.37 10.06 0.88
C VAL A 270 22.63 10.04 0.02
N ALA A 271 23.67 10.81 0.39
CA ALA A 271 24.95 10.79 -0.30
C ALA A 271 25.56 9.37 -0.28
N ASP A 272 25.54 8.70 0.88
CA ASP A 272 26.01 7.32 0.99
C ASP A 272 25.23 6.38 0.08
N CYS A 273 23.92 6.61 -0.14
CA CYS A 273 23.14 5.76 -1.04
C CYS A 273 23.71 5.77 -2.47
N TYR A 274 24.08 6.95 -2.97
CA TYR A 274 24.69 7.10 -4.30
C TYR A 274 26.13 6.59 -4.33
N THR A 275 26.90 6.79 -3.26
CA THR A 275 28.25 6.22 -3.15
C THR A 275 28.21 4.69 -3.20
N VAL A 276 27.31 4.06 -2.44
CA VAL A 276 27.10 2.61 -2.47
C VAL A 276 26.66 2.12 -3.85
N LEU A 277 25.78 2.87 -4.53
CA LEU A 277 25.39 2.56 -5.91
C LEU A 277 26.61 2.53 -6.85
N GLY A 278 27.48 3.54 -6.73
CA GLY A 278 28.74 3.62 -7.49
C GLY A 278 29.69 2.46 -7.19
N LEU A 279 29.86 2.09 -5.92
CA LEU A 279 30.68 0.94 -5.52
C LEU A 279 30.15 -0.38 -6.10
N ILE A 280 28.83 -0.58 -6.08
CA ILE A 280 28.18 -1.75 -6.68
C ILE A 280 28.45 -1.79 -8.19
N HIS A 281 28.31 -0.66 -8.90
CA HIS A 281 28.52 -0.60 -10.35
C HIS A 281 30.00 -0.69 -10.75
N LYS A 282 30.93 -0.27 -9.88
CA LYS A 282 32.37 -0.49 -10.04
C LYS A 282 32.71 -1.98 -9.98
N LYS A 283 32.02 -2.75 -9.12
CA LYS A 283 32.27 -4.18 -8.94
C LYS A 283 31.56 -5.05 -9.97
N TRP A 284 30.31 -4.71 -10.29
CA TRP A 284 29.44 -5.52 -11.13
C TRP A 284 28.75 -4.67 -12.19
N LYS A 285 28.68 -5.22 -13.40
CA LYS A 285 28.06 -4.54 -14.54
C LYS A 285 26.54 -4.42 -14.32
N PRO A 286 25.95 -3.22 -14.37
CA PRO A 286 24.51 -3.05 -14.25
C PRO A 286 23.79 -3.55 -15.50
N LEU A 287 22.59 -4.10 -15.29
CA LEU A 287 21.69 -4.50 -16.36
C LEU A 287 20.95 -3.28 -16.91
N LYS A 288 21.03 -3.03 -18.22
CA LYS A 288 20.41 -1.87 -18.88
C LYS A 288 18.90 -1.82 -18.60
N GLY A 289 18.38 -0.63 -18.29
CA GLY A 289 16.95 -0.40 -17.97
C GLY A 289 16.50 -0.94 -16.61
N ARG A 290 17.43 -1.35 -15.73
CA ARG A 290 17.12 -1.88 -14.38
C ARG A 290 17.71 -1.05 -13.25
N ILE A 291 18.11 0.19 -13.53
CA ILE A 291 18.48 1.18 -12.53
C ILE A 291 17.26 2.08 -12.33
N LYS A 292 16.81 2.24 -11.08
CA LYS A 292 15.66 3.08 -10.74
C LYS A 292 15.99 3.93 -9.54
N ASP A 293 15.90 5.24 -9.71
CA ASP A 293 16.15 6.20 -8.64
C ASP A 293 14.83 6.69 -8.04
N TYR A 294 14.31 5.95 -7.05
CA TYR A 294 13.13 6.43 -6.32
C TYR A 294 13.48 7.41 -5.20
N ILE A 295 14.75 7.79 -5.01
CA ILE A 295 15.11 8.86 -4.09
C ILE A 295 14.82 10.21 -4.76
N ALA A 296 15.35 10.41 -5.96
CA ALA A 296 15.10 11.59 -6.78
C ALA A 296 13.64 11.65 -7.28
N GLN A 297 13.05 10.48 -7.57
CA GLN A 297 11.66 10.36 -8.03
C GLN A 297 10.84 9.44 -7.11
N PRO A 298 10.44 9.91 -5.91
CA PRO A 298 9.65 9.11 -4.97
C PRO A 298 8.35 8.63 -5.58
N LYS A 299 7.92 7.42 -5.20
CA LYS A 299 6.59 6.94 -5.59
C LYS A 299 5.49 7.78 -4.91
N PRO A 300 4.25 7.81 -5.46
CA PRO A 300 3.14 8.54 -4.86
C PRO A 300 2.81 8.15 -3.40
N ASN A 301 3.06 6.89 -3.02
CA ASN A 301 2.91 6.42 -1.65
C ASN A 301 4.08 6.79 -0.72
N GLY A 302 4.99 7.65 -1.16
CA GLY A 302 6.16 8.11 -0.40
C GLY A 302 7.36 7.16 -0.44
N TYR A 303 7.29 6.03 -1.15
CA TYR A 303 8.39 5.07 -1.19
C TYR A 303 9.64 5.65 -1.87
N GLN A 304 10.78 5.54 -1.18
CA GLN A 304 12.10 5.98 -1.63
C GLN A 304 13.14 4.88 -1.46
N SER A 305 13.95 4.66 -2.51
CA SER A 305 15.10 3.74 -2.54
C SER A 305 15.78 3.79 -3.91
N LEU A 306 17.08 3.55 -3.98
CA LEU A 306 17.77 3.23 -5.23
C LEU A 306 17.67 1.74 -5.49
N HIS A 307 17.16 1.36 -6.67
CA HIS A 307 17.15 -0.03 -7.12
C HIS A 307 18.13 -0.19 -8.27
N THR A 308 18.97 -1.23 -8.19
CA THR A 308 19.82 -1.59 -9.32
C THR A 308 19.89 -3.10 -9.45
N THR A 309 19.77 -3.60 -10.67
CA THR A 309 20.02 -5.01 -10.97
C THR A 309 21.38 -5.16 -11.66
N VAL A 310 22.23 -6.05 -11.18
CA VAL A 310 23.59 -6.25 -11.71
C VAL A 310 23.89 -7.71 -12.01
N PHE A 311 24.86 -7.95 -12.90
CA PHE A 311 25.45 -9.26 -13.12
C PHE A 311 26.51 -9.54 -12.04
N ALA A 312 26.12 -10.31 -11.03
CA ALA A 312 27.00 -10.77 -9.98
C ALA A 312 27.83 -11.99 -10.41
N GLU A 313 28.59 -12.57 -9.48
CA GLU A 313 29.43 -13.74 -9.76
C GLU A 313 28.64 -14.92 -10.34
N ARG A 314 29.31 -15.71 -11.20
CA ARG A 314 28.77 -16.91 -11.85
C ARG A 314 27.52 -16.64 -12.73
N GLY A 315 27.40 -15.43 -13.27
CA GLY A 315 26.31 -15.05 -14.17
C GLY A 315 24.95 -14.88 -13.47
N LYS A 316 24.92 -14.89 -12.12
CA LYS A 316 23.69 -14.63 -11.37
C LYS A 316 23.33 -13.16 -11.44
N ILE A 317 22.04 -12.90 -11.63
CA ILE A 317 21.50 -11.54 -11.68
C ILE A 317 20.91 -11.23 -10.31
N ILE A 318 21.32 -10.12 -9.70
CA ILE A 318 20.90 -9.76 -8.34
C ILE A 318 20.41 -8.32 -8.32
N GLU A 319 19.31 -8.10 -7.61
CA GLU A 319 18.78 -6.77 -7.32
C GLU A 319 19.30 -6.25 -5.98
N PHE A 320 19.84 -5.03 -5.98
CA PHE A 320 20.18 -4.27 -4.79
C PHE A 320 19.16 -3.17 -4.54
N GLN A 321 18.80 -2.98 -3.28
CA GLN A 321 17.95 -1.90 -2.79
C GLN A 321 18.74 -1.09 -1.76
N ILE A 322 19.03 0.16 -2.08
CA ILE A 322 19.85 1.04 -1.24
C ILE A 322 18.95 2.17 -0.74
N ARG A 323 18.99 2.46 0.55
CA ARG A 323 18.18 3.53 1.15
C ARG A 323 18.70 3.92 2.53
N THR A 324 18.25 5.08 3.03
CA THR A 324 18.55 5.51 4.40
C THR A 324 17.68 4.77 5.43
N LYS A 325 17.99 4.93 6.72
CA LYS A 325 17.13 4.43 7.82
C LYS A 325 15.72 5.01 7.75
N GLU A 326 15.60 6.31 7.59
CA GLU A 326 14.31 7.01 7.48
C GLU A 326 13.49 6.48 6.30
N MET A 327 14.11 6.33 5.13
CA MET A 327 13.47 5.76 3.94
C MET A 327 13.09 4.29 4.14
N HIS A 328 13.86 3.54 4.93
CA HIS A 328 13.52 2.17 5.30
C HIS A 328 12.27 2.14 6.16
N ASP A 329 12.23 2.93 7.23
CA ASP A 329 11.13 2.94 8.19
C ASP A 329 9.83 3.44 7.51
N LEU A 330 9.91 4.48 6.68
CA LEU A 330 8.78 4.93 5.85
C LEU A 330 8.30 3.86 4.86
N ALA A 331 9.19 3.04 4.30
CA ALA A 331 8.80 2.02 3.34
C ALA A 331 8.21 0.75 3.97
N GLU A 332 8.59 0.43 5.21
CA GLU A 332 8.02 -0.72 5.93
C GLU A 332 6.72 -0.34 6.63
N PHE A 333 6.70 0.80 7.32
CA PHE A 333 5.60 1.22 8.20
C PHE A 333 4.71 2.32 7.61
N GLY A 334 5.11 2.96 6.51
CA GLY A 334 4.30 3.95 5.82
C GLY A 334 3.93 5.13 6.72
N VAL A 335 2.65 5.49 6.72
CA VAL A 335 2.08 6.52 7.59
C VAL A 335 2.34 6.33 9.09
N ALA A 336 2.55 5.09 9.55
CA ALA A 336 2.83 4.81 10.96
C ALA A 336 4.21 5.35 11.38
N ALA A 337 5.22 5.27 10.50
CA ALA A 337 6.54 5.81 10.78
C ALA A 337 6.54 7.34 10.97
N HIS A 338 5.62 8.06 10.31
CA HIS A 338 5.50 9.51 10.50
C HIS A 338 5.08 9.91 11.92
N TRP A 339 4.39 9.04 12.65
CA TRP A 339 3.98 9.32 14.02
C TRP A 339 5.16 9.25 14.99
N HIS A 340 6.08 8.31 14.77
CA HIS A 340 7.31 8.20 15.56
C HIS A 340 8.21 9.46 15.45
N TYR A 341 8.18 10.16 14.31
CA TYR A 341 8.98 11.38 14.09
C TYR A 341 8.30 12.69 14.50
N LYS A 342 7.00 12.67 14.84
CA LYS A 342 6.29 13.87 15.30
C LYS A 342 6.86 14.41 16.61
N ASP A 343 7.47 13.55 17.43
CA ASP A 343 8.03 13.94 18.72
C ASP A 343 9.33 14.77 18.61
N ALA A 344 10.01 14.78 17.46
CA ALA A 344 11.28 15.51 17.32
C ALA A 344 11.14 16.90 16.67
N GLN A 345 10.16 17.12 15.78
CA GLN A 345 10.14 18.34 14.92
C GLN A 345 8.73 18.86 14.58
N GLY A 346 7.65 18.33 15.16
CA GLY A 346 6.30 18.89 15.01
C GLY A 346 5.71 18.88 13.59
N LYS A 347 6.30 18.14 12.64
CA LYS A 347 5.78 18.10 11.26
C LYS A 347 4.57 17.19 11.13
N THR A 348 3.49 17.79 10.63
CA THR A 348 2.19 17.18 10.35
C THR A 348 2.30 16.05 9.31
N ILE A 349 1.29 15.17 9.30
CA ILE A 349 1.01 14.15 8.26
C ILE A 349 1.41 14.71 6.89
N THR A 350 2.17 13.94 6.10
CA THR A 350 2.56 14.33 4.74
C THR A 350 1.33 14.74 3.94
N ARG A 351 1.31 15.98 3.43
CA ARG A 351 0.22 16.62 2.67
C ARG A 351 -0.42 15.67 1.62
N LYS A 352 0.41 14.85 0.96
CA LYS A 352 -0.01 13.85 -0.04
C LYS A 352 -0.90 12.71 0.51
N THR A 353 -0.69 12.28 1.75
CA THR A 353 -1.51 11.25 2.40
C THR A 353 -2.90 11.81 2.74
N ALA A 354 -2.97 13.10 3.11
CA ALA A 354 -4.24 13.78 3.32
C ALA A 354 -4.99 14.00 1.98
N ASP A 355 -4.29 14.31 0.89
CA ASP A 355 -4.91 14.64 -0.40
C ASP A 355 -5.74 13.47 -0.98
N TRP A 356 -5.26 12.23 -0.90
CA TRP A 356 -6.03 11.09 -1.41
C TRP A 356 -7.21 10.70 -0.50
N ILE A 357 -7.06 10.83 0.82
CA ILE A 357 -8.16 10.63 1.79
C ILE A 357 -9.23 11.70 1.55
N ASN A 358 -8.83 12.96 1.40
CA ASN A 358 -9.73 14.07 1.10
C ASN A 358 -10.46 13.86 -0.23
N LYS A 359 -9.77 13.40 -1.27
CA LYS A 359 -10.39 13.08 -2.57
C LYS A 359 -11.44 11.97 -2.44
N LEU A 360 -11.23 10.99 -1.56
CA LEU A 360 -12.21 9.94 -1.28
C LEU A 360 -13.41 10.45 -0.46
N LEU A 361 -13.19 11.37 0.48
CA LEU A 361 -14.29 12.06 1.18
C LEU A 361 -15.13 12.92 0.23
N GLU A 362 -14.51 13.57 -0.75
CA GLU A 362 -15.23 14.29 -1.80
C GLU A 362 -16.08 13.36 -2.67
N ILE A 363 -15.55 12.19 -3.02
CA ILE A 363 -16.31 11.15 -3.74
C ILE A 363 -17.45 10.63 -2.86
N GLN A 364 -17.24 10.48 -1.55
CA GLN A 364 -18.28 10.07 -0.61
C GLN A 364 -19.44 11.09 -0.56
N LYS A 365 -19.16 12.40 -0.53
CA LYS A 365 -20.20 13.42 -0.54
C LYS A 365 -21.10 13.34 -1.78
N LYS A 366 -20.55 12.88 -2.92
CA LYS A 366 -21.28 12.64 -4.17
C LYS A 366 -22.05 11.31 -4.19
N PHE A 367 -21.84 10.43 -3.20
CA PHE A 367 -22.30 9.04 -3.20
C PHE A 367 -23.69 8.81 -2.59
N GLN A 368 -24.32 9.84 -2.00
CA GLN A 368 -25.62 9.67 -1.35
C GLN A 368 -26.74 9.20 -2.30
N ASP A 369 -26.57 9.30 -3.63
CA ASP A 369 -27.66 9.11 -4.59
C ASP A 369 -27.57 7.91 -5.56
N ASN A 370 -26.47 7.14 -5.67
CA ASN A 370 -26.40 6.12 -6.75
C ASN A 370 -25.50 4.89 -6.54
N LYS A 371 -26.11 3.69 -6.58
CA LYS A 371 -25.42 2.38 -6.47
C LYS A 371 -24.43 2.08 -7.61
N LYS A 372 -24.50 2.80 -8.73
CA LYS A 372 -23.67 2.60 -9.94
C LYS A 372 -22.19 2.97 -9.75
N TYR A 373 -21.87 3.78 -8.73
CA TYR A 373 -20.51 4.28 -8.48
C TYR A 373 -19.58 3.28 -7.76
N LEU A 374 -20.06 2.10 -7.34
CA LEU A 374 -19.24 1.14 -6.57
C LEU A 374 -18.22 0.38 -7.41
N SER A 375 -18.61 -0.06 -8.62
CA SER A 375 -17.66 -0.60 -9.59
C SER A 375 -16.61 0.44 -9.99
N GLU A 376 -17.00 1.70 -10.00
CA GLU A 376 -16.16 2.84 -10.35
C GLU A 376 -15.14 3.15 -9.26
N LEU A 377 -15.58 3.15 -7.99
CA LEU A 377 -14.71 3.27 -6.82
C LEU A 377 -13.73 2.09 -6.74
N LYS A 378 -14.19 0.87 -7.06
CA LYS A 378 -13.33 -0.31 -7.06
C LYS A 378 -12.18 -0.16 -8.07
N PHE A 379 -12.48 0.38 -9.25
CA PHE A 379 -11.50 0.61 -10.31
C PHE A 379 -10.47 1.68 -9.92
N GLU A 380 -10.90 2.80 -9.33
CA GLU A 380 -9.97 3.87 -8.95
C GLU A 380 -9.07 3.52 -7.77
N ILE A 381 -9.58 2.76 -6.79
CA ILE A 381 -8.87 2.50 -5.53
C ILE A 381 -7.97 1.27 -5.61
N PHE A 382 -8.46 0.16 -6.19
CA PHE A 382 -7.83 -1.17 -6.05
C PHE A 382 -7.03 -1.64 -7.27
N GLN A 383 -7.09 -0.94 -8.40
CA GLN A 383 -6.15 -1.25 -9.47
C GLN A 383 -4.74 -0.90 -9.05
N ASN A 384 -3.79 -1.75 -9.46
CA ASN A 384 -2.38 -1.39 -9.37
C ASN A 384 -2.17 -0.06 -10.10
N ARG A 385 -1.12 0.66 -9.70
CA ARG A 385 -0.81 1.98 -10.24
C ARG A 385 0.43 1.89 -11.09
N ILE A 386 0.40 2.57 -12.23
CA ILE A 386 1.55 2.82 -13.08
C ILE A 386 1.98 4.26 -12.88
N PHE A 387 3.30 4.48 -12.92
CA PHE A 387 3.89 5.81 -12.80
C PHE A 387 4.49 6.18 -14.15
N VAL A 388 3.95 7.23 -14.75
CA VAL A 388 4.34 7.74 -16.06
C VAL A 388 4.87 9.15 -15.92
N PHE A 389 5.78 9.53 -16.80
CA PHE A 389 6.52 10.78 -16.72
C PHE A 389 6.05 11.76 -17.78
N THR A 390 6.03 13.05 -17.42
CA THR A 390 5.98 14.12 -18.42
C THR A 390 7.38 14.33 -19.03
N PRO A 391 7.51 14.96 -20.21
CA PRO A 391 8.81 15.32 -20.77
C PRO A 391 9.62 16.27 -19.88
N LYS A 392 8.95 16.96 -18.95
CA LYS A 392 9.56 17.84 -17.94
C LYS A 392 10.06 17.09 -16.71
N GLY A 393 9.78 15.79 -16.60
CA GLY A 393 10.19 14.96 -15.46
C GLY A 393 9.18 14.86 -14.32
N ASP A 394 7.98 15.42 -14.47
CA ASP A 394 6.92 15.28 -13.46
C ASP A 394 6.36 13.85 -13.48
N VAL A 395 6.12 13.29 -12.29
CA VAL A 395 5.57 11.95 -12.12
C VAL A 395 4.05 11.99 -11.97
N ILE A 396 3.34 11.30 -12.85
CA ILE A 396 1.88 11.18 -12.82
C ILE A 396 1.48 9.75 -12.41
N ASP A 397 0.56 9.68 -11.45
CA ASP A 397 0.01 8.43 -10.91
C ASP A 397 -1.28 8.03 -11.63
N LEU A 398 -1.25 6.94 -12.40
CA LEU A 398 -2.41 6.44 -13.14
C LEU A 398 -2.73 4.98 -12.79
N PRO A 399 -3.99 4.54 -12.87
CA PRO A 399 -4.30 3.11 -12.77
C PRO A 399 -3.61 2.30 -13.88
N GLU A 400 -3.27 1.05 -13.59
CA GLU A 400 -2.71 0.10 -14.54
C GLU A 400 -3.63 -0.03 -15.75
N TYR A 401 -3.02 -0.19 -16.94
CA TYR A 401 -3.71 -0.18 -18.23
C TYR A 401 -4.31 1.17 -18.67
N SER A 402 -4.04 2.27 -17.95
CA SER A 402 -4.41 3.61 -18.41
C SER A 402 -3.78 3.93 -19.77
N THR A 403 -4.47 4.76 -20.54
CA THR A 403 -4.10 5.14 -21.90
C THR A 403 -3.52 6.56 -21.94
N PRO A 404 -2.85 6.96 -23.03
CA PRO A 404 -2.47 8.35 -23.30
C PRO A 404 -3.59 9.37 -23.08
N ILE A 405 -4.85 9.02 -23.39
CA ILE A 405 -5.99 9.90 -23.14
C ILE A 405 -6.24 10.08 -21.64
N ASP A 406 -6.16 9.00 -20.85
CA ASP A 406 -6.26 9.09 -19.39
C ASP A 406 -5.19 10.03 -18.80
N PHE A 407 -3.96 9.94 -19.31
CA PHE A 407 -2.86 10.83 -18.94
C PHE A 407 -3.13 12.28 -19.31
N ALA A 408 -3.58 12.55 -20.54
CA ALA A 408 -3.90 13.91 -21.00
C ALA A 408 -4.95 14.60 -20.12
N TYR A 409 -6.06 13.90 -19.82
CA TYR A 409 -7.13 14.43 -18.95
C TYR A 409 -6.73 14.53 -17.47
N HIS A 410 -5.73 13.77 -17.05
CA HIS A 410 -5.14 13.88 -15.72
C HIS A 410 -4.27 15.14 -15.60
N ILE A 411 -3.52 15.52 -16.64
CA ILE A 411 -2.75 16.77 -16.65
C ILE A 411 -3.70 17.97 -16.69
N HIS A 412 -4.54 18.05 -17.73
CA HIS A 412 -5.50 19.15 -17.88
C HIS A 412 -6.63 18.77 -18.83
N THR A 413 -7.85 19.23 -18.54
CA THR A 413 -9.02 18.95 -19.40
C THR A 413 -8.82 19.49 -20.82
N ASP A 414 -8.24 20.68 -20.98
CA ASP A 414 -7.96 21.24 -22.32
C ASP A 414 -6.93 20.45 -23.12
N ILE A 415 -5.93 19.88 -22.45
CA ILE A 415 -4.93 19.01 -23.12
C ILE A 415 -5.61 17.73 -23.58
N GLY A 416 -6.48 17.15 -22.75
CA GLY A 416 -7.33 16.02 -23.13
C GLY A 416 -8.24 16.31 -24.33
N ASN A 417 -8.94 17.46 -24.32
CA ASN A 417 -9.86 17.86 -25.39
C ASN A 417 -9.14 18.10 -26.72
N LYS A 418 -7.93 18.69 -26.67
CA LYS A 418 -7.12 19.04 -27.85
C LYS A 418 -6.16 17.94 -28.29
N CYS A 419 -6.12 16.80 -27.61
CA CYS A 419 -5.22 15.70 -27.92
C CYS A 419 -5.42 15.22 -29.36
N SER A 420 -4.36 15.19 -30.17
CA SER A 420 -4.35 14.72 -31.56
C SER A 420 -3.49 13.46 -31.73
N GLY A 421 -2.44 13.32 -30.93
CA GLY A 421 -1.54 12.17 -30.94
C GLY A 421 -0.72 12.07 -29.66
N VAL A 422 0.15 11.07 -29.60
CA VAL A 422 1.02 10.82 -28.44
C VAL A 422 2.39 10.33 -28.89
N LEU A 423 3.43 10.77 -28.18
CA LEU A 423 4.75 10.16 -28.20
C LEU A 423 4.96 9.44 -26.86
N ILE A 424 5.36 8.18 -26.91
CA ILE A 424 5.73 7.38 -25.74
C ILE A 424 7.21 7.05 -25.88
N ASN A 425 8.04 7.52 -24.95
CA ASN A 425 9.50 7.38 -24.99
C ASN A 425 10.09 7.88 -26.33
N GLU A 426 9.62 9.04 -26.80
CA GLU A 426 10.01 9.68 -28.06
C GLU A 426 9.54 8.97 -29.35
N GLU A 427 8.81 7.84 -29.24
CA GLU A 427 8.25 7.11 -30.38
C GLU A 427 6.75 7.38 -30.54
N ILE A 428 6.28 7.51 -31.79
CA ILE A 428 4.85 7.71 -32.09
C ILE A 428 4.08 6.43 -31.72
N ALA A 429 3.06 6.58 -30.89
CA ALA A 429 2.20 5.49 -30.46
C ALA A 429 0.72 5.80 -30.70
N THR A 430 -0.13 4.78 -30.60
CA THR A 430 -1.58 4.95 -30.71
C THR A 430 -2.18 5.38 -29.36
N LEU A 431 -3.29 6.13 -29.41
CA LEU A 431 -3.95 6.69 -28.23
C LEU A 431 -4.61 5.63 -27.33
N ASP A 432 -4.80 4.40 -27.83
CA ASP A 432 -5.35 3.25 -27.10
C ASP A 432 -4.26 2.34 -26.49
N THR A 433 -2.98 2.62 -26.76
CA THR A 433 -1.85 1.84 -26.22
C THR A 433 -1.85 1.92 -24.69
N PRO A 434 -1.85 0.77 -23.96
CA PRO A 434 -1.74 0.78 -22.51
C PRO A 434 -0.36 1.26 -22.06
N LEU A 435 -0.34 2.28 -21.20
CA LEU A 435 0.88 2.84 -20.63
C LEU A 435 1.52 1.88 -19.62
N LYS A 436 2.86 1.90 -19.54
CA LYS A 436 3.66 1.13 -18.59
C LYS A 436 4.33 2.08 -17.61
N SER A 437 4.59 1.57 -16.40
CA SER A 437 5.33 2.35 -15.41
C SER A 437 6.78 2.55 -15.88
N GLY A 438 7.22 3.80 -15.95
CA GLY A 438 8.51 4.17 -16.54
C GLY A 438 8.39 4.98 -17.81
N ASP A 439 7.24 4.93 -18.50
CA ASP A 439 7.08 5.59 -19.80
C ASP A 439 7.07 7.11 -19.65
N VAL A 440 7.78 7.79 -20.55
CA VAL A 440 7.71 9.24 -20.76
C VAL A 440 6.65 9.50 -21.82
N VAL A 441 5.59 10.22 -21.47
CA VAL A 441 4.44 10.45 -22.34
C VAL A 441 4.35 11.92 -22.70
N GLU A 442 4.43 12.23 -23.99
CA GLU A 442 4.18 13.55 -24.53
C GLU A 442 2.88 13.55 -25.32
N ILE A 443 1.97 14.46 -24.97
CA ILE A 443 0.69 14.61 -25.66
C ILE A 443 0.84 15.69 -26.73
N LEU A 444 0.57 15.31 -27.98
CA LEU A 444 0.49 16.24 -29.08
C LEU A 444 -0.91 16.86 -29.09
N THR A 445 -0.99 18.19 -29.03
CA THR A 445 -2.25 18.92 -29.04
C THR A 445 -2.46 19.69 -30.34
N ASP A 446 -3.65 19.61 -30.91
CA ASP A 446 -4.06 20.44 -32.05
C ASP A 446 -4.93 21.60 -31.56
N LYS A 447 -4.52 22.83 -31.88
CA LYS A 447 -5.23 24.07 -31.52
C LYS A 447 -6.58 24.20 -32.22
N ASN A 448 -6.75 23.58 -33.39
CA ASN A 448 -7.98 23.63 -34.17
C ASN A 448 -9.03 22.62 -33.69
N ARG A 449 -8.60 21.62 -32.90
CA ARG A 449 -9.49 20.63 -32.33
C ARG A 449 -10.30 21.24 -31.20
N ARG A 450 -11.61 21.36 -31.40
CA ARG A 450 -12.54 21.88 -30.39
C ARG A 450 -13.14 20.79 -29.50
N LYS A 451 -13.18 19.55 -30.01
CA LYS A 451 -13.91 18.44 -29.38
C LYS A 451 -13.10 17.16 -29.21
N PRO A 452 -13.29 16.44 -28.09
CA PRO A 452 -12.76 15.09 -27.96
C PRO A 452 -13.47 14.11 -28.91
N ASN A 453 -12.80 13.01 -29.27
CA ASN A 453 -13.47 11.96 -30.05
C ASN A 453 -14.36 11.10 -29.12
N GLN A 454 -15.59 10.80 -29.56
CA GLN A 454 -16.50 9.91 -28.88
C GLN A 454 -15.95 8.48 -28.79
N ASP A 455 -15.18 8.03 -29.79
CA ASP A 455 -14.58 6.68 -29.82
C ASP A 455 -13.65 6.42 -28.63
N TRP A 456 -13.07 7.47 -28.04
CA TRP A 456 -12.21 7.36 -26.87
C TRP A 456 -12.91 6.74 -25.67
N LEU A 457 -14.23 6.89 -25.55
CA LEU A 457 -15.01 6.28 -24.47
C LEU A 457 -14.93 4.75 -24.44
N SER A 458 -14.58 4.11 -25.57
CA SER A 458 -14.44 2.66 -25.68
C SER A 458 -13.19 2.11 -25.00
N PHE A 459 -12.08 2.86 -25.01
CA PHE A 459 -10.79 2.38 -24.52
C PHE A 459 -10.24 3.11 -23.29
N VAL A 460 -10.67 4.35 -23.04
CA VAL A 460 -10.31 5.14 -21.85
C VAL A 460 -10.65 4.35 -20.58
N LYS A 461 -9.72 4.34 -19.62
CA LYS A 461 -9.87 3.52 -18.41
C LYS A 461 -10.42 4.31 -17.23
N THR A 462 -9.94 5.53 -17.02
CA THR A 462 -10.28 6.36 -15.86
C THR A 462 -11.68 6.96 -15.97
N ASN A 463 -12.41 6.98 -14.86
CA ASN A 463 -13.75 7.58 -14.82
C ASN A 463 -13.69 9.10 -14.91
N ALA A 464 -12.69 9.72 -14.29
CA ALA A 464 -12.46 11.16 -14.42
C ALA A 464 -12.31 11.59 -15.89
N ALA A 465 -11.56 10.85 -16.72
CA ALA A 465 -11.48 11.14 -18.15
C ALA A 465 -12.83 10.89 -18.86
N LYS A 466 -13.51 9.77 -18.59
CA LYS A 466 -14.83 9.47 -19.17
C LYS A 466 -15.87 10.55 -18.86
N GLU A 467 -15.94 11.00 -17.62
CA GLU A 467 -16.86 12.05 -17.19
C GLU A 467 -16.56 13.38 -17.89
N LYS A 468 -15.28 13.81 -17.92
CA LYS A 468 -14.87 15.03 -18.62
C LYS A 468 -15.17 14.97 -20.11
N ILE A 469 -14.89 13.83 -20.78
CA ILE A 469 -15.22 13.62 -22.20
C ILE A 469 -16.74 13.73 -22.42
N LYS A 470 -17.55 13.05 -21.60
CA LYS A 470 -19.02 13.10 -21.73
C LYS A 470 -19.58 14.49 -21.49
N GLN A 471 -19.07 15.21 -20.50
CA GLN A 471 -19.50 16.57 -20.19
C GLN A 471 -19.21 17.51 -21.36
N GLU A 472 -18.03 17.41 -21.97
CA GLU A 472 -17.65 18.29 -23.08
C GLU A 472 -18.45 17.96 -24.36
N LEU A 473 -18.62 16.66 -24.67
CA LEU A 473 -19.47 16.23 -25.79
C LEU A 473 -20.91 16.74 -25.65
N LYS A 474 -21.47 16.68 -24.42
CA LYS A 474 -22.83 17.16 -24.15
C LYS A 474 -22.95 18.68 -24.31
N LYS A 475 -21.99 19.46 -23.81
CA LYS A 475 -21.97 20.92 -24.00
C LYS A 475 -21.93 21.30 -25.47
N GLU A 476 -21.19 20.56 -26.28
CA GLU A 476 -21.06 20.85 -27.70
C GLU A 476 -22.27 20.41 -28.52
N GLU A 477 -22.93 19.31 -28.14
CA GLU A 477 -24.24 18.93 -28.67
C GLU A 477 -25.31 19.99 -28.36
N GLU A 478 -25.33 20.52 -27.12
CA GLU A 478 -26.24 21.59 -26.69
C GLU A 478 -25.95 22.90 -27.44
N ALA A 479 -24.68 23.29 -27.59
CA ALA A 479 -24.27 24.46 -28.37
C ALA A 479 -24.60 24.33 -29.86
N SER A 480 -24.41 23.14 -30.43
CA SER A 480 -24.76 22.85 -31.83
C SER A 480 -26.27 22.89 -32.05
N ARG A 481 -27.07 22.35 -31.11
CA ARG A 481 -28.54 22.45 -31.12
C ARG A 481 -29.02 23.90 -31.06
N LEU A 482 -28.43 24.72 -30.19
CA LEU A 482 -28.77 26.14 -30.07
C LEU A 482 -28.48 26.92 -31.37
N ASN A 483 -27.35 26.65 -32.00
CA ASN A 483 -26.98 27.27 -33.28
C ASN A 483 -27.90 26.86 -34.44
N LEU A 484 -28.36 25.60 -34.47
CA LEU A 484 -29.35 25.10 -35.43
C LEU A 484 -30.73 25.74 -35.23
N LEU A 485 -31.14 25.99 -33.99
CA LEU A 485 -32.40 26.68 -33.67
C LEU A 485 -32.35 28.17 -34.06
N ASN A 486 -31.22 28.84 -33.87
CA ASN A 486 -31.04 30.24 -34.26
C ASN A 486 -30.97 30.43 -35.79
N ARG A 487 -30.42 29.46 -36.53
CA ARG A 487 -30.43 29.47 -38.00
C ARG A 487 -31.79 29.22 -38.65
N LYS A 488 -32.78 28.71 -37.90
CA LYS A 488 -34.17 28.53 -38.38
C LYS A 488 -35.07 29.73 -38.09
N LYS A 489 -34.58 30.73 -37.35
CA LYS A 489 -35.30 31.98 -37.01
C LYS A 489 -34.94 33.16 -37.92
N HIS A 490 -33.97 32.97 -38.81
CA HIS A 490 -33.70 33.80 -39.99
C HIS A 490 -34.03 32.98 -41.22
#